data_AF-A0A3M3Z9Q0-F1
#
_entry.id   AF-A0A3M3Z9Q0-F1
#
_cell.length_a   1.000
_cell.length_b   1.000
_cell.length_c   1.000
_cell.angle_alpha   90.00
_cell.angle_beta   90.00
_cell.angle_gamma   90.00
#
_symmetry.space_group_name_H-M   'P 1'
#
loop_
_entity.id
_entity.type
_entity.pdbx_description
1 polymer ?
#
loop_
_entity_poly.entity_id
_entity_poly.type
_entity_poly.pdbx_seq_one_letter_code
_entity_poly.pdbx_strand_id
1 'polypeptide(L)'
;MIPENELMRKIEDALFEYKEKYSIVEYSKVDEEQFLKLPELGVYYQASKDSLITSYRIYYIGFDDFFPAPPEARGRLKDIYSIEDALKKLGAPVKKIPSIRIPGINPTSPGYQFILNEKTISFYYDPDTEVIRFVHTRIN
;
A
#
# COMPACT_ATOMS: atom_id res chain seq x y z
N MET A 1 -5.80 -5.42 12.22
CA MET A 1 -6.51 -4.44 11.35
C MET A 1 -6.37 -4.93 9.90
N ILE A 2 -7.44 -4.86 9.10
CA ILE A 2 -7.38 -5.17 7.66
C ILE A 2 -7.57 -3.84 6.91
N PRO A 3 -6.54 -3.28 6.26
CA PRO A 3 -6.62 -1.94 5.65
C PRO A 3 -7.71 -1.77 4.59
N GLU A 4 -8.08 -2.85 3.92
CA GLU A 4 -9.18 -2.86 2.94
C GLU A 4 -10.52 -2.43 3.55
N ASN A 5 -10.74 -2.64 4.85
CA ASN A 5 -11.98 -2.28 5.54
C ASN A 5 -12.09 -0.78 5.83
N GLU A 6 -11.00 -0.03 5.71
CA GLU A 6 -10.98 1.42 5.93
C GLU A 6 -11.29 2.20 4.64
N LEU A 7 -11.37 1.52 3.49
CA LEU A 7 -11.76 2.15 2.24
C LEU A 7 -13.14 2.81 2.37
N MET A 8 -13.29 4.00 1.78
CA MET A 8 -14.49 4.85 1.87
C MET A 8 -14.82 5.36 3.27
N ARG A 9 -14.00 5.09 4.29
CA ARG A 9 -14.08 5.77 5.59
C ARG A 9 -13.47 7.16 5.48
N LYS A 10 -13.94 8.10 6.31
CA LYS A 10 -13.28 9.40 6.51
C LYS A 10 -11.91 9.21 7.16
N ILE A 11 -10.88 9.80 6.57
CA ILE A 11 -9.50 9.66 7.07
C ILE A 11 -9.31 10.32 8.44
N GLU A 12 -10.09 11.36 8.75
CA GLU A 12 -10.07 12.02 10.05
C GLU A 12 -10.59 11.09 11.16
N ASP A 13 -11.66 10.33 10.88
CA ASP A 13 -12.20 9.36 11.84
C ASP A 13 -11.18 8.24 12.13
N ALA A 14 -10.48 7.76 11.08
CA ALA A 14 -9.40 6.80 11.24
C ALA A 14 -8.23 7.40 12.03
N LEU A 15 -7.84 8.64 11.73
CA LEU A 15 -6.78 9.36 12.45
C LEU A 15 -7.08 9.49 13.95
N PHE A 16 -8.29 9.91 14.30
CA PHE A 16 -8.70 10.04 15.71
C PHE A 16 -8.68 8.69 16.42
N GLU A 17 -9.18 7.63 15.77
CA GLU A 17 -9.16 6.29 16.34
C GLU A 17 -7.73 5.77 16.56
N TYR A 18 -6.83 5.98 15.59
CA TYR A 18 -5.50 5.38 15.61
C TYR A 18 -4.52 6.13 16.50
N LYS A 19 -4.68 7.45 16.68
CA LYS A 19 -3.89 8.22 17.65
C LYS A 19 -4.04 7.74 19.09
N GLU A 20 -5.18 7.17 19.44
CA GLU A 20 -5.43 6.60 20.77
C GLU A 20 -4.84 5.18 20.93
N LYS A 21 -4.51 4.51 19.83
CA LYS A 21 -4.12 3.08 19.81
C LYS A 21 -2.65 2.83 19.53
N TYR A 22 -1.99 3.72 18.80
CA TYR A 22 -0.64 3.51 18.29
C TYR A 22 0.27 4.67 18.64
N SER A 23 1.56 4.37 18.84
CA SER A 23 2.53 5.35 19.32
C SER A 23 2.99 6.28 18.20
N ILE A 24 3.11 5.74 16.98
CA ILE A 24 3.58 6.48 15.81
C ILE A 24 2.46 6.56 14.77
N VAL A 25 1.88 7.75 14.64
CA VAL A 25 0.86 8.08 13.65
C VAL A 25 1.25 9.39 12.96
N GLU A 26 1.51 9.34 11.66
CA GLU A 26 1.80 10.53 10.87
C GLU A 26 0.60 10.91 10.01
N TYR A 27 0.24 12.17 10.06
CA TYR A 27 -0.78 12.74 9.19
C TYR A 27 -0.22 13.93 8.43
N SER A 28 -0.51 13.99 7.15
CA SER A 28 -0.18 15.15 6.30
C SER A 28 -1.29 15.42 5.30
N LYS A 29 -1.44 16.68 4.94
CA LYS A 29 -2.33 17.15 3.89
C LYS A 29 -1.51 17.95 2.89
N VAL A 30 -1.56 17.56 1.62
CA VAL A 30 -0.88 18.25 0.52
C VAL A 30 -1.93 18.53 -0.53
N ASP A 31 -2.16 19.81 -0.79
CA ASP A 31 -3.26 20.29 -1.64
C ASP A 31 -4.62 19.69 -1.22
N GLU A 32 -5.25 18.96 -2.13
CA GLU A 32 -6.54 18.29 -1.91
C GLU A 32 -6.39 16.85 -1.40
N GLU A 33 -5.17 16.31 -1.29
CA GLU A 33 -4.94 14.94 -0.84
C GLU A 33 -4.52 14.89 0.63
N GLN A 34 -4.91 13.80 1.28
CA GLN A 34 -4.58 13.55 2.68
C GLN A 34 -3.93 12.18 2.82
N PHE A 35 -2.96 12.10 3.72
CA PHE A 35 -2.15 10.92 3.93
C PHE A 35 -2.05 10.59 5.41
N LEU A 36 -2.30 9.33 5.73
CA LEU A 36 -2.21 8.79 7.08
C LEU A 36 -1.26 7.60 7.08
N LYS A 37 -0.14 7.71 7.78
CA LYS A 37 0.85 6.65 7.91
C LYS A 37 0.77 6.05 9.30
N LEU A 38 0.85 4.71 9.34
CA LEU A 38 0.98 3.91 10.55
C LEU A 38 2.25 3.06 10.40
N PRO A 39 3.45 3.64 10.63
CA PRO A 39 4.73 2.98 10.40
C PRO A 39 4.88 1.64 11.13
N GLU A 40 4.44 1.59 12.39
CA GLU A 40 4.48 0.39 13.24
C GLU A 40 3.63 -0.77 12.69
N LEU A 41 2.62 -0.47 11.88
CA LEU A 41 1.74 -1.47 11.28
C LEU A 41 2.12 -1.80 9.84
N GLY A 42 3.08 -1.10 9.24
CA GLY A 42 3.38 -1.23 7.82
C GLY A 42 2.20 -0.84 6.92
N VAL A 43 1.41 0.15 7.34
CA VAL A 43 0.20 0.58 6.62
C VAL A 43 0.24 2.08 6.33
N TYR A 44 -0.20 2.42 5.12
CA TYR A 44 -0.34 3.79 4.65
C TYR A 44 -1.72 3.96 4.01
N TYR A 45 -2.40 5.05 4.27
CA TYR A 45 -3.66 5.42 3.63
C TYR A 45 -3.53 6.74 2.89
N GLN A 46 -4.24 6.84 1.77
CA GLN A 46 -4.43 8.06 1.02
C GLN A 46 -5.92 8.30 0.82
N ALA A 47 -6.34 9.52 1.09
CA ALA A 47 -7.69 10.00 0.90
C ALA A 47 -7.75 11.13 -0.12
N SER A 48 -8.88 11.18 -0.83
CA SER A 48 -9.18 12.21 -1.81
C SER A 48 -9.61 13.53 -1.14
N LYS A 49 -9.95 14.52 -1.97
CA LYS A 49 -10.48 15.82 -1.55
C LYS A 49 -11.69 15.76 -0.63
N ASP A 50 -12.50 14.71 -0.76
CA ASP A 50 -13.70 14.49 0.05
C ASP A 50 -13.37 13.82 1.39
N SER A 51 -12.08 13.74 1.74
CA SER A 51 -11.54 13.05 2.92
C SER A 51 -11.83 11.55 2.98
N LEU A 52 -12.32 10.93 1.91
CA LEU A 52 -12.60 9.50 1.87
C LEU A 52 -11.33 8.75 1.50
N ILE A 53 -11.00 7.71 2.26
CA ILE A 53 -9.86 6.83 1.97
C ILE A 53 -10.12 6.10 0.65
N THR A 54 -9.33 6.42 -0.37
CA THR A 54 -9.44 5.87 -1.73
C THR A 54 -8.38 4.84 -2.04
N SER A 55 -7.28 4.83 -1.29
CA SER A 55 -6.20 3.88 -1.48
C SER A 55 -5.45 3.60 -0.18
N TYR A 56 -4.77 2.45 -0.16
CA TYR A 56 -3.90 2.05 0.93
C TYR A 56 -2.69 1.27 0.42
N ARG A 57 -1.59 1.32 1.19
CA ARG A 57 -0.41 0.46 0.99
C ARG A 57 -0.19 -0.44 2.18
N ILE A 58 0.33 -1.63 1.90
CA ILE A 58 0.76 -2.62 2.89
C ILE A 58 2.20 -2.99 2.58
N TYR A 59 3.10 -2.75 3.55
CA TYR A 59 4.50 -3.10 3.44
C TYR A 59 4.71 -4.55 3.90
N TYR A 60 5.29 -5.39 3.06
CA TYR A 60 5.50 -6.81 3.34
C TYR A 60 6.83 -7.08 4.03
N ILE A 61 7.77 -6.15 3.87
CA ILE A 61 9.08 -6.10 4.51
C ILE A 61 9.31 -4.71 5.09
N GLY A 62 10.35 -4.53 5.88
CA GLY A 62 10.77 -3.20 6.34
C GLY A 62 11.27 -2.36 5.16
N PHE A 63 10.65 -1.22 4.90
CA PHE A 63 10.95 -0.36 3.75
C PHE A 63 10.41 1.06 3.94
N ASP A 64 11.16 2.08 3.53
CA ASP A 64 10.73 3.50 3.53
C ASP A 64 10.17 3.97 4.89
N ASP A 65 10.89 3.64 5.98
CA ASP A 65 10.54 3.92 7.38
C ASP A 65 9.33 3.13 7.95
N PHE A 66 8.79 2.17 7.20
CA PHE A 66 7.74 1.26 7.68
C PHE A 66 8.31 -0.06 8.20
N PHE A 67 7.68 -0.60 9.25
CA PHE A 67 7.85 -1.99 9.64
C PHE A 67 7.04 -2.92 8.71
N PRO A 68 7.37 -4.23 8.65
CA PRO A 68 6.54 -5.20 7.94
C PRO A 68 5.15 -5.27 8.56
N ALA A 69 4.12 -5.19 7.71
CA ALA A 69 2.75 -5.40 8.14
C ALA A 69 2.51 -6.87 8.54
N PRO A 70 1.72 -7.10 9.59
CA PRO A 70 1.39 -8.44 10.03
C PRO A 70 0.58 -9.19 8.95
N PRO A 71 0.70 -10.53 8.82
CA PRO A 71 0.05 -11.30 7.76
C PRO A 71 -1.46 -11.09 7.67
N GLU A 72 -2.14 -10.84 8.79
CA GLU A 72 -3.57 -10.58 8.87
C GLU A 72 -3.97 -9.32 8.08
N ALA A 73 -3.11 -8.30 8.05
CA ALA A 73 -3.38 -7.06 7.32
C ALA A 73 -3.48 -7.29 5.80
N ARG A 74 -2.83 -8.33 5.28
CA ARG A 74 -2.81 -8.65 3.84
C ARG A 74 -4.16 -9.16 3.34
N GLY A 75 -5.05 -9.60 4.25
CA GLY A 75 -6.40 -10.06 3.91
C GLY A 75 -6.38 -11.14 2.82
N ARG A 76 -7.05 -10.85 1.69
CA ARG A 76 -7.12 -11.76 0.53
C ARG A 76 -5.79 -12.00 -0.18
N LEU A 77 -4.78 -11.17 0.08
CA LEU A 77 -3.44 -11.25 -0.53
C LEU A 77 -2.41 -11.95 0.37
N LYS A 78 -2.85 -12.55 1.49
CA LYS A 78 -1.97 -13.18 2.48
C LYS A 78 -1.06 -14.29 1.95
N ASP A 79 -1.44 -14.96 0.85
CA ASP A 79 -0.66 -16.06 0.26
C ASP A 79 0.25 -15.62 -0.89
N ILE A 80 0.35 -14.32 -1.16
CA ILE A 80 1.21 -13.79 -2.23
C ILE A 80 2.44 -13.17 -1.55
N TYR A 81 3.64 -13.63 -1.88
CA TYR A 81 4.89 -13.13 -1.29
C TYR A 81 5.89 -12.65 -2.34
N SER A 82 5.82 -13.22 -3.54
CA SER A 82 6.63 -12.87 -4.71
C SER A 82 5.76 -12.42 -5.88
N ILE A 83 6.40 -11.84 -6.91
CA ILE A 83 5.73 -11.60 -8.18
C ILE A 83 5.31 -12.89 -8.87
N GLU A 84 6.08 -13.97 -8.74
CA GLU A 84 5.69 -15.27 -9.28
C GLU A 84 4.34 -15.73 -8.70
N ASP A 85 4.15 -15.58 -7.39
CA ASP A 85 2.86 -15.89 -6.74
C ASP A 85 1.72 -15.02 -7.28
N ALA A 86 1.98 -13.72 -7.48
CA ALA A 86 0.99 -12.79 -7.98
C ALA A 86 0.55 -13.16 -9.40
N LEU A 87 1.50 -13.50 -10.28
CA LEU A 87 1.23 -13.91 -11.66
C LEU A 87 0.48 -15.25 -11.70
N LYS A 88 0.85 -16.22 -10.85
CA LYS A 88 0.13 -17.49 -10.74
C LYS A 88 -1.31 -17.31 -10.26
N LYS A 89 -1.53 -16.44 -9.28
CA LYS A 89 -2.85 -16.26 -8.63
C LYS A 89 -3.78 -15.31 -9.38
N LEU A 90 -3.23 -14.27 -10.02
CA LEU A 90 -4.01 -13.19 -10.65
C LEU A 90 -3.92 -13.19 -12.18
N GLY A 91 -3.06 -14.03 -12.77
CA GLY A 91 -2.87 -14.11 -14.22
C GLY A 91 -1.98 -13.00 -14.76
N ALA A 92 -2.25 -12.56 -15.99
CA ALA A 92 -1.45 -11.53 -16.65
C ALA A 92 -1.74 -10.13 -16.08
N PRO A 93 -0.71 -9.31 -15.82
CA PRO A 93 -0.89 -7.95 -15.35
C PRO A 93 -1.44 -7.06 -16.46
N VAL A 94 -2.26 -6.08 -16.09
CA VAL A 94 -2.78 -5.08 -17.03
C VAL A 94 -1.72 -4.04 -17.41
N LYS A 95 -0.72 -3.84 -16.55
CA LYS A 95 0.37 -2.88 -16.78
C LYS A 95 1.63 -3.28 -16.03
N LYS A 96 2.78 -3.09 -16.68
CA LYS A 96 4.10 -3.12 -16.03
C LYS A 96 4.46 -1.71 -15.55
N ILE A 97 4.99 -1.62 -14.33
CA ILE A 97 5.42 -0.37 -13.72
C ILE A 97 6.96 -0.36 -13.72
N PRO A 98 7.61 0.51 -14.49
CA PRO A 98 9.06 0.56 -14.55
C PRO A 98 9.64 1.13 -13.25
N SER A 99 10.87 0.71 -12.93
CA SER A 99 11.68 1.42 -11.93
C SER A 99 12.10 2.78 -12.49
N ILE A 100 11.86 3.86 -11.74
CA ILE A 100 12.26 5.21 -12.09
C ILE A 100 13.55 5.53 -11.34
N ARG A 101 14.56 5.98 -12.07
CA ARG A 101 15.84 6.44 -11.52
C ARG A 101 15.92 7.95 -11.62
N ILE A 102 16.02 8.61 -10.47
CA ILE A 102 16.22 10.05 -10.37
C ILE A 102 17.60 10.27 -9.73
N PRO A 103 18.50 11.07 -10.33
CA PRO A 103 19.81 11.35 -9.75
C PRO A 103 19.71 11.85 -8.30
N GLY A 104 20.49 11.27 -7.40
CA GLY A 104 20.50 11.63 -5.98
C GLY A 104 19.39 10.99 -5.13
N ILE A 105 18.50 10.20 -5.73
CA ILE A 105 17.43 9.49 -5.02
C ILE A 105 17.53 7.99 -5.34
N ASN A 106 17.23 7.15 -4.36
CA ASN A 106 17.17 5.71 -4.58
C ASN A 106 16.12 5.37 -5.66
N PRO A 107 16.40 4.44 -6.58
CA PRO A 107 15.44 4.02 -7.59
C PRO A 107 14.14 3.53 -6.97
N THR A 108 13.01 3.84 -7.61
CA THR A 108 11.73 3.28 -7.19
C THR A 108 11.70 1.78 -7.47
N SER A 109 10.98 1.02 -6.65
CA SER A 109 10.73 -0.40 -6.94
C SER A 109 9.95 -0.54 -8.25
N PRO A 110 10.31 -1.47 -9.15
CA PRO A 110 9.43 -1.86 -10.25
C PRO A 110 8.18 -2.54 -9.71
N GLY A 111 7.18 -2.71 -10.57
CA GLY A 111 5.93 -3.34 -10.17
C GLY A 111 5.06 -3.88 -11.29
N TYR A 112 4.01 -4.58 -10.90
CA TYR A 112 2.95 -5.08 -11.77
C TYR A 112 1.59 -4.65 -11.25
N GLN A 113 0.74 -4.17 -12.14
CA GLN A 113 -0.62 -3.72 -11.85
C GLN A 113 -1.64 -4.74 -12.36
N PHE A 114 -2.67 -4.97 -11.57
CA PHE A 114 -3.80 -5.86 -11.82
C PHE A 114 -5.10 -5.14 -11.53
N ILE A 115 -6.20 -5.65 -12.07
CA ILE A 115 -7.57 -5.22 -11.73
C ILE A 115 -8.25 -6.38 -11.03
N LEU A 116 -8.79 -6.14 -9.83
CA LEU A 116 -9.51 -7.14 -9.05
C LEU A 116 -10.68 -6.48 -8.30
N ASN A 117 -11.90 -6.91 -8.60
CA ASN A 117 -13.14 -6.38 -8.01
C ASN A 117 -13.22 -4.85 -8.11
N GLU A 118 -13.06 -4.31 -9.32
CA GLU A 118 -13.10 -2.87 -9.60
C GLU A 118 -12.02 -2.03 -8.89
N LYS A 119 -11.03 -2.67 -8.27
CA LYS A 119 -9.88 -2.02 -7.65
C LYS A 119 -8.64 -2.27 -8.48
N THR A 120 -7.79 -1.26 -8.54
CA THR A 120 -6.42 -1.40 -9.01
C THR A 120 -5.56 -1.94 -7.86
N ILE A 121 -4.83 -3.03 -8.11
CA ILE A 121 -3.84 -3.57 -7.17
C ILE A 121 -2.48 -3.58 -7.86
N SER A 122 -1.49 -2.93 -7.25
CA SER A 122 -0.12 -2.87 -7.74
C SER A 122 0.82 -3.53 -6.75
N PHE A 123 1.58 -4.52 -7.21
CA PHE A 123 2.63 -5.18 -6.44
C PHE A 123 3.97 -4.58 -6.81
N TYR A 124 4.66 -4.00 -5.84
CA TYR A 124 6.00 -3.44 -6.00
C TYR A 124 6.99 -4.37 -5.34
N TYR A 125 8.05 -4.69 -6.06
CA TYR A 125 8.95 -5.78 -5.69
C TYR A 125 10.41 -5.38 -5.78
N ASP A 126 11.24 -6.16 -5.12
CA ASP A 126 12.68 -6.08 -5.22
C ASP A 126 13.15 -6.75 -6.53
N PRO A 127 13.84 -6.03 -7.44
CA PRO A 127 14.18 -6.56 -8.75
C PRO A 127 15.17 -7.73 -8.72
N ASP A 128 15.94 -7.89 -7.64
CA ASP A 128 16.97 -8.91 -7.54
C ASP A 128 16.44 -10.21 -6.92
N THR A 129 15.46 -10.09 -6.02
CA THR A 129 14.88 -11.23 -5.28
C THR A 129 13.44 -11.58 -5.67
N GLU A 130 12.78 -10.70 -6.43
CA GLU A 130 11.36 -10.77 -6.82
C GLU A 130 10.36 -10.81 -5.65
N VAL A 131 10.85 -10.57 -4.42
CA VAL A 131 10.03 -10.47 -3.21
C VAL A 131 9.24 -9.17 -3.24
N ILE A 132 7.94 -9.26 -2.92
CA ILE A 132 7.07 -8.09 -2.80
C ILE A 132 7.54 -7.25 -1.63
N ARG A 133 7.85 -5.98 -1.89
CA ARG A 133 8.18 -4.98 -0.87
C ARG A 133 6.91 -4.38 -0.29
N PHE A 134 5.99 -3.97 -1.15
CA PHE A 134 4.69 -3.46 -0.74
C PHE A 134 3.63 -3.64 -1.82
N VAL A 135 2.38 -3.63 -1.39
CA VAL A 135 1.20 -3.66 -2.25
C VAL A 135 0.48 -2.33 -2.12
N HIS A 136 0.08 -1.74 -3.24
CA HIS A 136 -0.75 -0.54 -3.28
C HIS A 136 -2.10 -0.88 -3.92
N THR A 137 -3.18 -0.69 -3.16
CA THR A 137 -4.55 -0.89 -3.63
C THR A 137 -5.26 0.45 -3.72
N ARG A 138 -5.97 0.69 -4.83
CA ARG A 138 -6.73 1.92 -5.09
C ARG A 138 -8.11 1.58 -5.67
N ILE A 139 -9.13 2.28 -5.19
CA ILE A 139 -10.46 2.28 -5.81
C ILE A 139 -10.37 3.06 -7.13
N ASN A 140 -10.95 2.51 -8.20
CA ASN A 140 -10.98 3.15 -9.51
C ASN A 140 -12.01 4.28 -9.58
#